data_AF-A0A9P6K9L2-F1
#
_entry.id   AF-A0A9P6K9L2-F1
#
_cell.length_a   1.000
_cell.length_b   1.000
_cell.length_c   1.000
_cell.angle_alpha   90.00
_cell.angle_beta   90.00
_cell.angle_gamma   90.00
#
_symmetry.space_group_name_H-M   'P 1'
#
loop_
_entity.id
_entity.type
_entity.pdbx_description
1 polymer ?
#
loop_
_entity_poly.entity_id
_entity_poly.type
_entity_poly.pdbx_seq_one_letter_code
_entity_poly.pdbx_strand_id
1 'polypeptide(L)'
;MTSTQSPPSPPPQFGLHSLHTHITSFTLPRRREEYRKLGFTLHQEFSRALVILMEQSQESLSRLEIQDNFLDLEMTELIFCIVRYGRHLERLLYDGNRDGGFVAPEVVSAITAACPNIRSFRGKHAISDTVLRRMLSGWEQLRSITLAPFHSPALGPKEISLEGLWSLLECSQVERLELLDLDCLSNENLAKLVERVKQLEALSIDRWRSSTLPLSTSSAHAHPLAHHGIRFPSNNNSSVDASMSRPGSPATTTRPLPGASVRHLTLTKFTSMPLTLPGFGLLLKLFPNLETLVFTTNYFAYDHQFRGLTKEIYETEVEMVERTVQAEMVARWGNAVMSPVLSSVSSWSWPNGIKSSSLPSQTPAAASFPWLDMRLRWKADWNAPWTEEQRLRAGIMRA
;
A
#
# COMPACT_ATOMS: atom_id res chain seq x y z
N MET A 1 79.46 11.04 -5.40
CA MET A 1 78.69 11.59 -6.54
C MET A 1 77.47 10.72 -6.73
N THR A 2 76.31 11.33 -6.56
CA THR A 2 75.00 10.74 -6.27
C THR A 2 74.35 10.12 -7.52
N SER A 3 73.92 8.86 -7.41
CA SER A 3 73.15 8.16 -8.44
C SER A 3 71.72 8.69 -8.48
N THR A 4 71.33 9.26 -9.62
CA THR A 4 69.96 9.67 -9.92
C THR A 4 69.11 8.43 -10.22
N GLN A 5 68.34 7.99 -9.23
CA GLN A 5 67.25 7.01 -9.45
C GLN A 5 66.10 7.71 -10.17
N SER A 6 65.72 7.18 -11.33
CA SER A 6 64.50 7.55 -12.05
C SER A 6 63.27 7.20 -11.20
N PRO A 7 62.24 8.07 -11.18
CA PRO A 7 61.04 7.83 -10.39
C PRO A 7 60.26 6.61 -10.91
N PRO A 8 59.63 5.82 -10.03
CA PRO A 8 58.80 4.69 -10.44
C PRO A 8 57.62 5.19 -11.27
N SER A 9 57.37 4.52 -12.39
CA SER A 9 56.18 4.72 -13.21
C SER A 9 54.92 4.59 -12.35
N PRO A 10 53.94 5.50 -12.50
CA PRO A 10 52.69 5.40 -11.75
C PRO A 10 52.02 4.05 -12.03
N PRO A 11 51.36 3.43 -11.04
CA PRO A 11 50.60 2.22 -11.27
C PRO A 11 49.59 2.46 -12.40
N PRO A 12 49.26 1.44 -13.21
CA PRO A 12 48.22 1.56 -14.21
C PRO A 12 46.97 2.08 -13.49
N GLN A 13 46.54 3.27 -13.87
CA GLN A 13 45.26 3.80 -13.43
C GLN A 13 44.24 2.79 -13.94
N PHE A 14 43.71 1.96 -13.05
CA PHE A 14 42.47 1.25 -13.30
C PHE A 14 41.48 2.33 -13.69
N GLY A 15 41.18 2.41 -14.99
CA GLY A 15 40.22 3.35 -15.52
C GLY A 15 38.97 3.17 -14.68
N LEU A 16 38.63 4.21 -13.92
CA LEU A 16 37.33 4.32 -13.27
C LEU A 16 36.31 4.05 -14.37
N HIS A 17 35.71 2.86 -14.31
CA HIS A 17 34.82 2.33 -15.33
C HIS A 17 33.80 3.41 -15.69
N SER A 18 33.94 3.97 -16.89
CA SER A 18 33.02 4.96 -17.40
C SER A 18 31.64 4.33 -17.52
N LEU A 19 30.77 4.66 -16.57
CA LEU A 19 29.31 4.63 -16.65
C LEU A 19 28.71 3.39 -17.34
N HIS A 20 28.65 2.27 -16.59
CA HIS A 20 27.84 1.09 -16.91
C HIS A 20 26.34 1.40 -17.14
N THR A 21 25.89 2.61 -16.79
CA THR A 21 24.53 3.13 -17.04
C THR A 21 24.18 3.26 -18.52
N HIS A 22 25.15 3.30 -19.45
CA HIS A 22 24.83 3.40 -20.88
C HIS A 22 24.44 2.05 -21.51
N ILE A 23 24.87 0.92 -20.94
CA ILE A 23 24.61 -0.40 -21.54
C ILE A 23 23.11 -0.71 -21.53
N THR A 24 22.39 -0.34 -20.47
CA THR A 24 20.94 -0.52 -20.35
C THR A 24 20.13 0.33 -21.33
N SER A 25 20.73 1.34 -21.98
CA SER A 25 20.06 2.10 -23.04
C SER A 25 20.06 1.39 -24.40
N PHE A 26 20.91 0.38 -24.59
CA PHE A 26 20.94 -0.41 -25.82
C PHE A 26 19.73 -1.35 -25.94
N THR A 27 19.42 -1.72 -27.19
CA THR A 27 18.48 -2.81 -27.49
C THR A 27 18.97 -4.12 -26.87
N LEU A 28 18.05 -4.99 -26.45
CA LEU A 28 18.39 -6.23 -25.74
C LEU A 28 19.48 -7.08 -26.43
N PRO A 29 19.46 -7.30 -27.76
CA PRO A 29 20.53 -8.06 -28.43
C PRO A 29 21.89 -7.37 -28.34
N ARG A 30 21.95 -6.05 -28.54
CA ARG A 30 23.18 -5.27 -28.45
C ARG A 30 23.70 -5.23 -27.01
N ARG A 31 22.78 -5.09 -26.06
CA ARG A 31 23.07 -5.12 -24.62
C ARG A 31 23.74 -6.42 -24.20
N ARG A 32 23.20 -7.56 -24.64
CA ARG A 32 23.79 -8.90 -24.41
C ARG A 32 25.19 -9.02 -24.98
N GLU A 33 25.43 -8.49 -26.17
CA GLU A 33 26.75 -8.48 -26.80
C GLU A 33 27.75 -7.64 -26.01
N GLU A 34 27.37 -6.46 -25.53
CA GLU A 34 28.25 -5.60 -24.73
C GLU A 34 28.58 -6.24 -23.37
N TYR A 35 27.61 -6.83 -22.66
CA TYR A 35 27.91 -7.59 -21.44
C TYR A 35 28.86 -8.76 -21.70
N ARG A 36 28.70 -9.48 -22.82
CA ARG A 36 29.59 -10.58 -23.22
C ARG A 36 31.01 -10.10 -23.49
N LYS A 37 31.18 -9.00 -24.24
CA LYS A 37 32.50 -8.42 -24.54
C LYS A 37 33.25 -8.00 -23.28
N LEU A 38 32.51 -7.49 -22.29
CA LEU A 38 33.06 -7.09 -20.99
C LEU A 38 33.29 -8.26 -20.03
N GLY A 39 32.98 -9.49 -20.44
CA GLY A 39 33.10 -10.68 -19.59
C GLY A 39 32.16 -10.65 -18.38
N PHE A 40 31.04 -9.92 -18.46
CA PHE A 40 30.14 -9.75 -17.34
C PHE A 40 29.22 -10.98 -17.19
N THR A 41 29.60 -11.92 -16.31
CA THR A 41 28.88 -13.18 -16.06
C THR A 41 27.85 -13.08 -14.93
N LEU A 42 27.84 -11.97 -14.17
CA LEU A 42 27.02 -11.81 -12.96
C LEU A 42 25.55 -12.18 -13.19
N HIS A 43 24.93 -11.74 -14.29
CA HIS A 43 23.52 -12.06 -14.57
C HIS A 43 23.29 -13.55 -14.85
N GLN A 44 24.25 -14.23 -15.48
CA GLN A 44 24.18 -15.68 -15.74
C GLN A 44 24.37 -16.47 -14.45
N GLU A 45 25.34 -16.07 -13.63
CA GLU A 45 25.62 -16.69 -12.33
C GLU A 45 24.44 -16.49 -11.36
N PHE A 46 23.91 -15.26 -11.29
CA PHE A 46 22.71 -14.94 -10.53
C PHE A 46 21.53 -15.78 -11.00
N SER A 47 21.27 -15.84 -12.31
CA SER A 47 20.17 -16.64 -12.86
C SER A 47 20.34 -18.13 -12.54
N ARG A 48 21.54 -18.69 -12.66
CA ARG A 48 21.81 -20.08 -12.30
C ARG A 48 21.56 -20.33 -10.81
N ALA A 49 22.09 -19.47 -9.94
CA ALA A 49 21.90 -19.58 -8.50
C ALA A 49 20.41 -19.47 -8.12
N LEU A 50 19.68 -18.55 -8.76
CA LEU A 50 18.25 -18.36 -8.54
C LEU A 50 17.43 -19.57 -8.99
N VAL A 51 17.71 -20.13 -10.17
CA VAL A 51 17.04 -21.35 -10.65
C VAL A 51 17.24 -22.49 -9.66
N ILE A 52 18.49 -22.75 -9.24
CA ILE A 52 18.81 -23.82 -8.30
C ILE A 52 18.07 -23.60 -6.97
N LEU A 53 18.12 -22.38 -6.42
CA LEU A 53 17.49 -22.06 -5.15
C LEU A 53 15.97 -22.22 -5.19
N MET A 54 15.33 -21.68 -6.24
CA MET A 54 13.87 -21.74 -6.37
C MET A 54 13.37 -23.15 -6.70
N GLU A 55 14.09 -23.91 -7.50
CA GLU A 55 13.74 -25.31 -7.82
C GLU A 55 13.85 -26.20 -6.58
N GLN A 56 14.96 -26.10 -5.83
CA GLN A 56 15.18 -26.90 -4.62
C GLN A 56 14.24 -26.52 -3.47
N SER A 57 13.80 -25.26 -3.42
CA SER A 57 13.00 -24.72 -2.32
C SER A 57 11.55 -24.46 -2.72
N GLN A 58 11.05 -25.01 -3.83
CA GLN A 58 9.74 -24.63 -4.39
C GLN A 58 8.57 -24.83 -3.41
N GLU A 59 8.65 -25.81 -2.51
CA GLU A 59 7.61 -26.11 -1.51
C GLU A 59 7.74 -25.27 -0.23
N SER A 60 8.93 -24.75 0.07
CA SER A 60 9.24 -24.05 1.33
C SER A 60 9.47 -22.55 1.15
N LEU A 61 9.75 -22.09 -0.06
CA LEU A 61 10.06 -20.69 -0.35
C LEU A 61 8.78 -19.85 -0.35
N SER A 62 8.51 -19.21 0.79
CA SER A 62 7.34 -18.34 0.98
C SER A 62 7.63 -16.85 0.74
N ARG A 63 8.90 -16.45 0.66
CA ARG A 63 9.31 -15.05 0.59
C ARG A 63 10.48 -14.87 -0.37
N LEU A 64 10.32 -13.99 -1.36
CA LEU A 64 11.36 -13.56 -2.28
C LEU A 64 11.48 -12.03 -2.23
N GLU A 65 12.63 -11.53 -1.81
CA GLU A 65 12.90 -10.10 -1.71
C GLU A 65 14.21 -9.75 -2.40
N ILE A 66 14.12 -8.83 -3.37
CA ILE A 66 15.25 -8.32 -4.13
C ILE A 66 15.12 -6.80 -4.10
N GLN A 67 16.01 -6.15 -3.36
CA GLN A 67 15.94 -4.71 -3.11
C GLN A 67 17.27 -4.02 -3.33
N ASP A 68 17.23 -2.81 -3.89
CA ASP A 68 18.39 -1.92 -4.05
C ASP A 68 19.58 -2.56 -4.79
N ASN A 69 19.29 -3.52 -5.68
CA ASN A 69 20.31 -4.17 -6.50
C ASN A 69 20.36 -3.55 -7.89
N PHE A 70 21.54 -3.33 -8.45
CA PHE A 70 21.68 -2.91 -9.85
C PHE A 70 21.52 -4.12 -10.78
N LEU A 71 20.30 -4.62 -10.90
CA LEU A 71 19.97 -5.73 -11.78
C LEU A 71 19.43 -5.21 -13.10
N ASP A 72 19.91 -5.77 -14.19
CA ASP A 72 19.28 -5.61 -15.49
C ASP A 72 18.31 -6.78 -15.67
N LEU A 73 17.04 -6.58 -15.32
CA LEU A 73 16.03 -7.64 -15.27
C LEU A 73 15.95 -8.45 -16.57
N GLU A 74 16.08 -7.78 -17.71
CA GLU A 74 16.06 -8.37 -19.06
C GLU A 74 17.23 -9.34 -19.34
N MET A 75 18.27 -9.28 -18.51
CA MET A 75 19.43 -10.16 -18.54
C MET A 75 19.32 -11.32 -17.55
N THR A 76 18.23 -11.40 -16.78
CA THR A 76 18.02 -12.43 -15.76
C THR A 76 16.87 -13.38 -16.09
N GLU A 77 16.91 -14.58 -15.53
CA GLU A 77 15.82 -15.56 -15.61
C GLU A 77 14.77 -15.38 -14.49
N LEU A 78 14.76 -14.24 -13.79
CA LEU A 78 13.96 -14.03 -12.57
C LEU A 78 12.46 -14.28 -12.79
N ILE A 79 11.89 -13.70 -13.84
CA ILE A 79 10.47 -13.83 -14.15
C ILE A 79 10.11 -15.30 -14.40
N PHE A 80 10.93 -16.01 -15.17
CA PHE A 80 10.71 -17.43 -15.46
C PHE A 80 10.79 -18.27 -14.18
N CYS A 81 11.74 -17.99 -13.29
CA CYS A 81 11.87 -18.69 -12.02
C CYS A 81 10.64 -18.45 -11.13
N ILE A 82 10.15 -17.21 -11.04
CA ILE A 82 8.93 -16.88 -10.28
C ILE A 82 7.73 -17.62 -10.86
N VAL A 83 7.51 -17.54 -12.18
CA VAL A 83 6.36 -18.18 -12.82
C VAL A 83 6.39 -19.71 -12.70
N ARG A 84 7.59 -20.31 -12.75
CA ARG A 84 7.74 -21.77 -12.70
C ARG A 84 7.69 -22.35 -11.29
N TYR A 85 8.32 -21.69 -10.32
CA TYR A 85 8.56 -22.26 -8.98
C TYR A 85 7.86 -21.47 -7.86
N GLY A 86 7.24 -20.32 -8.16
CA GLY A 86 6.70 -19.38 -7.18
C GLY A 86 5.35 -19.73 -6.57
N ARG A 87 4.81 -20.95 -6.77
CA ARG A 87 3.45 -21.33 -6.33
C ARG A 87 3.21 -21.11 -4.83
N HIS A 88 4.24 -21.31 -4.00
CA HIS A 88 4.17 -21.18 -2.54
C HIS A 88 4.58 -19.78 -2.04
N LEU A 89 4.92 -18.84 -2.93
CA LEU A 89 5.26 -17.49 -2.52
C LEU A 89 4.05 -16.78 -1.90
N GLU A 90 4.25 -16.29 -0.69
CA GLU A 90 3.31 -15.41 0.02
C GLU A 90 3.74 -13.95 -0.05
N ARG A 91 5.05 -13.69 -0.19
CA ARG A 91 5.60 -12.33 -0.29
C ARG A 91 6.58 -12.22 -1.45
N LEU A 92 6.33 -11.23 -2.29
CA LEU A 92 7.23 -10.83 -3.37
C LEU A 92 7.50 -9.32 -3.24
N LEU A 93 8.77 -8.97 -3.03
CA LEU A 93 9.25 -7.60 -2.92
C LEU A 93 10.35 -7.39 -3.96
N TYR A 94 10.08 -6.53 -4.94
CA TYR A 94 11.04 -6.20 -5.99
C TYR A 94 11.09 -4.69 -6.17
N ASP A 95 12.00 -4.03 -5.45
CA ASP A 95 12.02 -2.57 -5.36
C ASP A 95 13.43 -1.98 -5.38
N GLY A 96 13.59 -0.74 -5.84
CA GLY A 96 14.88 -0.06 -5.83
C GLY A 96 15.94 -0.64 -6.79
N ASN A 97 15.58 -1.58 -7.68
CA ASN A 97 16.55 -2.31 -8.51
C ASN A 97 17.02 -1.56 -9.80
N ARG A 98 16.61 -0.30 -9.97
CA ARG A 98 17.00 0.60 -11.08
C ARG A 98 16.69 0.10 -12.51
N ASP A 99 15.74 -0.82 -12.63
CA ASP A 99 15.26 -1.41 -13.88
C ASP A 99 13.78 -1.11 -14.18
N GLY A 100 13.13 -0.33 -13.31
CA GLY A 100 11.70 -0.02 -13.42
C GLY A 100 10.77 -1.16 -12.98
N GLY A 101 11.32 -2.23 -12.38
CA GLY A 101 10.56 -3.39 -11.93
C GLY A 101 9.95 -4.20 -13.08
N PHE A 102 8.83 -4.87 -12.82
CA PHE A 102 8.08 -5.58 -13.86
C PHE A 102 7.34 -4.58 -14.76
N VAL A 103 8.02 -4.07 -15.79
CA VAL A 103 7.52 -3.01 -16.68
C VAL A 103 6.42 -3.46 -17.66
N ALA A 104 6.24 -4.77 -17.86
CA ALA A 104 5.21 -5.32 -18.73
C ALA A 104 3.99 -5.81 -17.91
N PRO A 105 2.78 -5.28 -18.14
CA PRO A 105 1.55 -5.74 -17.49
C PRO A 105 1.26 -7.24 -17.66
N GLU A 106 1.71 -7.83 -18.77
CA GLU A 106 1.59 -9.26 -19.08
C GLU A 106 2.45 -10.10 -18.14
N VAL A 107 3.65 -9.62 -17.77
CA VAL A 107 4.53 -10.27 -16.80
C VAL A 107 3.87 -10.28 -15.42
N VAL A 108 3.33 -9.14 -14.98
CA VAL A 108 2.62 -9.08 -13.68
C VAL A 108 1.41 -10.02 -13.70
N SER A 109 0.66 -10.06 -14.81
CA SER A 109 -0.47 -11.00 -14.96
C SER A 109 -0.03 -12.47 -14.89
N ALA A 110 1.10 -12.82 -15.50
CA ALA A 110 1.65 -14.17 -15.44
C ALA A 110 2.07 -14.56 -14.01
N ILE A 111 2.72 -13.64 -13.29
CA ILE A 111 3.07 -13.82 -11.88
C ILE A 111 1.80 -14.00 -11.04
N THR A 112 0.75 -13.20 -11.28
CA THR A 112 -0.54 -13.34 -10.59
C THR A 112 -1.15 -14.73 -10.77
N ALA A 113 -1.15 -15.26 -12.00
CA ALA A 113 -1.67 -16.59 -12.27
C ALA A 113 -0.82 -17.71 -11.66
N ALA A 114 0.51 -17.55 -11.64
CA ALA A 114 1.44 -18.57 -11.16
C ALA A 114 1.57 -18.63 -9.63
N CYS A 115 1.36 -17.50 -8.94
CA CYS A 115 1.61 -17.36 -7.50
C CYS A 115 0.29 -17.06 -6.75
N PRO A 116 -0.63 -18.02 -6.57
CA PRO A 116 -1.96 -17.76 -5.99
C PRO A 116 -1.94 -17.41 -4.50
N ASN A 117 -0.87 -17.74 -3.79
CA ASN A 117 -0.76 -17.56 -2.34
C ASN A 117 -0.21 -16.18 -1.91
N ILE A 118 0.00 -15.27 -2.86
CA ILE A 118 0.59 -13.95 -2.58
C ILE A 118 -0.33 -13.15 -1.65
N ARG A 119 0.24 -12.73 -0.52
CA ARG A 119 -0.35 -11.85 0.49
C ARG A 119 0.27 -10.45 0.46
N SER A 120 1.50 -10.33 -0.02
CA SER A 120 2.22 -9.07 -0.10
C SER A 120 2.99 -8.97 -1.41
N PHE A 121 2.63 -7.99 -2.25
CA PHE A 121 3.27 -7.71 -3.52
C PHE A 121 3.71 -6.25 -3.56
N ARG A 122 5.03 -6.01 -3.51
CA ARG A 122 5.59 -4.67 -3.31
C ARG A 122 6.69 -4.35 -4.31
N GLY A 123 6.74 -3.10 -4.72
CA GLY A 123 7.65 -2.60 -5.75
C GLY A 123 6.95 -1.74 -6.81
N LYS A 124 7.75 -1.01 -7.59
CA LYS A 124 7.25 -0.22 -8.73
C LYS A 124 7.06 -1.15 -9.93
N HIS A 125 5.82 -1.49 -10.24
CA HIS A 125 5.46 -2.45 -11.28
C HIS A 125 4.38 -1.90 -12.21
N ALA A 126 4.30 -2.44 -13.42
CA ALA A 126 3.31 -2.05 -14.42
C ALA A 126 1.92 -2.63 -14.13
N ILE A 127 1.27 -2.11 -13.10
CA ILE A 127 -0.08 -2.51 -12.69
C ILE A 127 -1.08 -1.58 -13.36
N SER A 128 -1.80 -2.08 -14.36
CA SER A 128 -2.98 -1.41 -14.93
C SER A 128 -4.27 -1.85 -14.24
N ASP A 129 -5.39 -1.16 -14.46
CA ASP A 129 -6.70 -1.55 -13.90
C ASP A 129 -7.10 -3.00 -14.22
N THR A 130 -6.73 -3.50 -15.41
CA THR A 130 -7.01 -4.88 -15.80
C THR A 130 -6.14 -5.87 -15.01
N VAL A 131 -4.86 -5.55 -14.81
CA VAL A 131 -3.95 -6.36 -13.99
C VAL A 131 -4.38 -6.33 -12.54
N LEU A 132 -4.72 -5.15 -12.00
CA LEU A 132 -5.20 -4.98 -10.64
C LEU A 132 -6.44 -5.84 -10.38
N ARG A 133 -7.43 -5.82 -11.27
CA ARG A 133 -8.63 -6.69 -11.15
C ARG A 133 -8.28 -8.19 -11.17
N ARG A 134 -7.30 -8.59 -11.97
CA ARG A 134 -6.79 -9.98 -11.96
C ARG A 134 -6.08 -10.31 -10.66
N MET A 135 -5.28 -9.39 -10.11
CA MET A 135 -4.63 -9.57 -8.81
C MET A 135 -5.67 -9.74 -7.70
N LEU A 136 -6.70 -8.89 -7.67
CA LEU A 136 -7.75 -8.95 -6.66
C LEU A 136 -8.61 -10.21 -6.72
N SER A 137 -8.78 -10.78 -7.92
CA SER A 137 -9.51 -12.05 -8.10
C SER A 137 -8.63 -13.29 -7.95
N GLY A 138 -7.34 -13.20 -8.27
CA GLY A 138 -6.39 -14.32 -8.19
C GLY A 138 -5.70 -14.45 -6.83
N TRP A 139 -5.59 -13.36 -6.07
CA TRP A 139 -4.93 -13.32 -4.76
C TRP A 139 -5.94 -12.99 -3.67
N GLU A 140 -6.77 -13.97 -3.31
CA GLU A 140 -7.86 -13.82 -2.34
C GLU A 140 -7.39 -13.37 -0.95
N GLN A 141 -6.12 -13.62 -0.62
CA GLN A 141 -5.50 -13.26 0.66
C GLN A 141 -4.58 -12.05 0.56
N LEU A 142 -4.69 -11.22 -0.49
CA LEU A 142 -3.87 -10.04 -0.65
C LEU A 142 -4.08 -9.04 0.49
N ARG A 143 -3.04 -8.79 1.28
CA ARG A 143 -3.04 -7.84 2.41
C ARG A 143 -2.22 -6.59 2.16
N SER A 144 -1.24 -6.66 1.26
CA SER A 144 -0.29 -5.57 1.04
C SER A 144 0.04 -5.41 -0.43
N ILE A 145 -0.12 -4.19 -0.95
CA ILE A 145 0.18 -3.86 -2.35
C ILE A 145 0.82 -2.47 -2.48
N THR A 146 1.78 -2.35 -3.41
CA THR A 146 2.33 -1.07 -3.88
C THR A 146 1.77 -0.74 -5.26
N LEU A 147 1.27 0.49 -5.43
CA LEU A 147 0.79 1.01 -6.70
C LEU A 147 1.60 2.25 -7.09
N ALA A 148 2.08 2.28 -8.33
CA ALA A 148 2.89 3.37 -8.88
C ALA A 148 2.52 3.61 -10.35
N PRO A 149 2.74 4.82 -10.89
CA PRO A 149 2.68 5.03 -12.33
C PRO A 149 3.79 4.22 -13.01
N PHE A 150 3.52 3.76 -14.22
CA PHE A 150 4.48 3.04 -15.04
C PHE A 150 4.52 3.62 -16.44
N HIS A 151 5.67 3.54 -17.10
CA HIS A 151 5.83 4.03 -18.46
C HIS A 151 5.65 2.87 -19.43
N SER A 152 4.59 2.94 -20.24
CA SER A 152 4.43 2.05 -21.38
C SER A 152 5.17 2.64 -22.58
N PRO A 153 6.09 1.90 -23.23
CA PRO A 153 6.80 2.39 -24.42
C PRO A 153 5.85 2.82 -25.55
N ALA A 154 4.67 2.19 -25.65
CA ALA A 154 3.72 2.43 -26.73
C ALA A 154 2.70 3.55 -26.44
N LEU A 155 2.39 3.79 -25.17
CA LEU A 155 1.22 4.59 -24.76
C LEU A 155 1.56 5.69 -23.75
N GLY A 156 2.84 5.86 -23.42
CA GLY A 156 3.30 6.85 -22.46
C GLY A 156 3.02 6.44 -21.00
N PRO A 157 3.01 7.41 -20.07
CA PRO A 157 2.72 7.14 -18.67
C PRO A 157 1.31 6.59 -18.52
N LYS A 158 1.21 5.46 -17.82
CA LYS A 158 -0.05 4.85 -17.41
C LYS A 158 -0.07 4.75 -15.91
N GLU A 159 -1.25 4.96 -15.36
CA GLU A 159 -1.51 4.79 -13.95
C GLU A 159 -2.86 4.10 -13.76
N ILE A 160 -3.15 3.75 -12.52
CA ILE A 160 -4.42 3.18 -12.12
C ILE A 160 -5.46 4.29 -12.11
N SER A 161 -6.62 4.02 -12.71
CA SER A 161 -7.71 4.98 -12.72
C SER A 161 -8.36 5.11 -11.34
N LEU A 162 -9.21 6.13 -11.18
CA LEU A 162 -10.03 6.26 -9.97
C LEU A 162 -10.91 5.02 -9.71
N GLU A 163 -11.42 4.39 -10.78
CA GLU A 163 -12.23 3.16 -10.67
C GLU A 163 -11.37 1.93 -10.32
N GLY A 164 -10.13 1.88 -10.81
CA GLY A 164 -9.17 0.86 -10.41
C GLY A 164 -8.84 0.97 -8.93
N LEU A 165 -8.58 2.17 -8.43
CA LEU A 165 -8.38 2.43 -7.00
C LEU A 165 -9.63 2.07 -6.19
N TRP A 166 -10.82 2.47 -6.64
CA TRP A 166 -12.07 2.11 -5.97
C TRP A 166 -12.25 0.59 -5.86
N SER A 167 -11.98 -0.14 -6.94
CA SER A 167 -12.04 -1.62 -6.95
C SER A 167 -11.12 -2.24 -5.91
N LEU A 168 -9.93 -1.67 -5.72
CA LEU A 168 -9.00 -2.08 -4.67
C LEU A 168 -9.55 -1.77 -3.27
N LEU A 169 -10.14 -0.59 -3.07
CA LEU A 169 -10.71 -0.19 -1.77
C LEU A 169 -11.91 -1.04 -1.35
N GLU A 170 -12.64 -1.61 -2.31
CA GLU A 170 -13.70 -2.58 -2.03
C GLU A 170 -13.19 -3.94 -1.51
N CYS A 171 -11.88 -4.20 -1.62
CA CYS A 171 -11.26 -5.42 -1.11
C CYS A 171 -11.05 -5.34 0.40
N SER A 172 -11.84 -6.12 1.14
CA SER A 172 -11.81 -6.16 2.62
C SER A 172 -10.52 -6.72 3.25
N GLN A 173 -9.62 -7.30 2.45
CA GLN A 173 -8.41 -7.96 2.96
C GLN A 173 -7.17 -7.05 2.94
N VAL A 174 -7.19 -5.96 2.17
CA VAL A 174 -6.02 -5.10 2.01
C VAL A 174 -5.87 -4.22 3.24
N GLU A 175 -4.82 -4.51 4.03
CA GLU A 175 -4.49 -3.83 5.27
C GLU A 175 -3.38 -2.78 5.07
N ARG A 176 -2.48 -3.00 4.12
CA ARG A 176 -1.34 -2.12 3.81
C ARG A 176 -1.37 -1.65 2.36
N LEU A 177 -1.40 -0.34 2.18
CA LEU A 177 -1.44 0.28 0.87
C LEU A 177 -0.30 1.28 0.72
N GLU A 178 0.50 1.12 -0.32
CA GLU A 178 1.54 2.07 -0.70
C GLU A 178 1.20 2.66 -2.06
N LEU A 179 0.96 3.97 -2.11
CA LEU A 179 0.60 4.71 -3.31
C LEU A 179 1.71 5.70 -3.64
N LEU A 180 2.37 5.49 -4.78
CA LEU A 180 3.50 6.29 -5.22
C LEU A 180 3.06 7.11 -6.42
N ASP A 181 3.07 8.43 -6.30
CA ASP A 181 2.90 9.38 -7.40
C ASP A 181 1.68 9.19 -8.32
N LEU A 182 0.58 8.66 -7.78
CA LEU A 182 -0.67 8.49 -8.54
C LEU A 182 -1.47 9.80 -8.62
N ASP A 183 -1.78 10.27 -9.82
CA ASP A 183 -2.60 11.46 -10.06
C ASP A 183 -4.08 11.20 -9.72
N CYS A 184 -4.53 9.93 -9.80
CA CYS A 184 -5.87 9.53 -9.37
C CYS A 184 -6.16 9.87 -7.89
N LEU A 185 -5.14 10.08 -7.06
CA LEU A 185 -5.27 10.49 -5.67
C LEU A 185 -5.07 12.01 -5.50
N SER A 186 -6.05 12.80 -5.96
CA SER A 186 -6.10 14.25 -5.78
C SER A 186 -7.17 14.65 -4.76
N ASN A 187 -7.17 15.90 -4.29
CA ASN A 187 -8.21 16.43 -3.39
C ASN A 187 -9.63 16.23 -3.96
N GLU A 188 -9.80 16.51 -5.25
CA GLU A 188 -11.09 16.36 -5.95
C GLU A 188 -11.52 14.90 -6.02
N ASN A 189 -10.60 13.99 -6.37
CA ASN A 189 -10.90 12.58 -6.49
C ASN A 189 -11.18 11.95 -5.12
N LEU A 190 -10.47 12.35 -4.06
CA LEU A 190 -10.78 11.95 -2.68
C LEU A 190 -12.20 12.39 -2.29
N ALA A 191 -12.62 13.61 -2.66
CA ALA A 191 -13.97 14.08 -2.40
C ALA A 191 -15.02 13.19 -3.09
N LYS A 192 -14.78 12.81 -4.36
CA LYS A 192 -15.64 11.88 -5.12
C LYS A 192 -15.72 10.51 -4.45
N LEU A 193 -14.59 9.96 -4.00
CA LEU A 193 -14.55 8.65 -3.32
C LEU A 193 -15.33 8.69 -1.99
N VAL A 194 -15.11 9.72 -1.17
CA VAL A 194 -15.84 9.89 0.09
C VAL A 194 -17.34 10.06 -0.14
N GLU A 195 -17.74 10.82 -1.18
CA GLU A 195 -19.16 10.96 -1.51
C GLU A 195 -19.79 9.64 -1.95
N ARG A 196 -19.06 8.83 -2.72
CA ARG A 196 -19.49 7.47 -3.09
C ARG A 196 -19.64 6.56 -1.85
N VAL A 197 -18.75 6.68 -0.86
CA VAL A 197 -18.88 5.96 0.42
C VAL A 197 -20.17 6.38 1.15
N LYS A 198 -20.44 7.69 1.27
CA LYS A 198 -21.68 8.17 1.91
C LYS A 198 -22.94 7.69 1.21
N GLN A 199 -22.94 7.66 -0.12
CA GLN A 199 -24.06 7.14 -0.89
C GLN A 199 -24.31 5.66 -0.59
N LEU A 200 -23.25 4.84 -0.46
CA LEU A 200 -23.36 3.45 -0.06
C LEU A 200 -23.88 3.30 1.38
N GLU A 201 -23.42 4.14 2.31
CA GLU A 201 -23.93 4.17 3.68
C GLU A 201 -25.43 4.50 3.72
N ALA A 202 -25.87 5.53 3.00
CA ALA A 202 -27.28 5.91 2.92
C ALA A 202 -28.15 4.77 2.37
N LEU A 203 -27.73 4.14 1.27
CA LEU A 203 -28.42 2.99 0.69
C LEU A 203 -28.49 1.79 1.65
N SER A 204 -27.45 1.60 2.48
CA SER A 204 -27.46 0.54 3.48
C SER A 204 -28.52 0.80 4.56
N ILE A 205 -28.64 2.04 5.05
CA ILE A 205 -29.60 2.44 6.08
C ILE A 205 -31.05 2.30 5.58
N ASP A 206 -31.32 2.71 4.35
CA ASP A 206 -32.65 2.61 3.75
C ASP A 206 -33.11 1.16 3.55
N ARG A 207 -32.18 0.27 3.18
CA ARG A 207 -32.45 -1.17 3.09
C ARG A 207 -32.90 -1.71 4.46
N TRP A 208 -32.18 -1.38 5.54
CA TRP A 208 -32.52 -1.81 6.89
C TRP A 208 -33.91 -1.33 7.32
N ARG A 209 -34.23 -0.05 7.10
CA ARG A 209 -35.54 0.54 7.43
C ARG A 209 -36.69 -0.09 6.65
N SER A 210 -36.45 -0.48 5.40
CA SER A 210 -37.46 -1.13 4.56
C SER A 210 -37.72 -2.58 4.98
N SER A 211 -36.71 -3.28 5.51
CA SER A 211 -36.83 -4.66 6.01
C SER A 211 -37.41 -4.79 7.42
N THR A 212 -37.54 -3.71 8.19
CA THR A 212 -38.09 -3.73 9.56
C THR A 212 -39.52 -3.22 9.68
N LEU A 213 -40.17 -2.83 8.57
CA LEU A 213 -41.61 -2.56 8.55
C LEU A 213 -42.38 -3.88 8.44
N PRO A 214 -43.13 -4.30 9.48
CA PRO A 214 -43.96 -5.49 9.39
C PRO A 214 -45.08 -5.23 8.38
N LEU A 215 -45.26 -6.13 7.41
CA LEU A 215 -46.51 -6.22 6.63
C LEU A 215 -47.66 -6.51 7.59
N SER A 216 -48.29 -5.45 8.09
CA SER A 216 -49.61 -5.44 8.71
C SER A 216 -50.34 -4.35 7.92
N THR A 217 -51.35 -4.63 7.10
CA THR A 217 -52.65 -5.14 7.53
C THR A 217 -53.50 -5.69 6.36
N SER A 218 -54.26 -6.74 6.70
CA SER A 218 -55.64 -7.06 6.26
C SER A 218 -55.95 -7.37 4.78
N SER A 219 -56.26 -8.65 4.53
CA SER A 219 -57.54 -8.99 3.89
C SER A 219 -58.08 -10.30 4.48
N ALA A 220 -59.02 -10.15 5.41
CA ALA A 220 -59.89 -11.21 5.86
C ALA A 220 -61.13 -11.22 4.96
N HIS A 221 -61.17 -12.08 3.95
CA HIS A 221 -62.42 -12.54 3.36
C HIS A 221 -62.36 -14.06 3.18
N ALA A 222 -63.22 -14.71 3.94
CA ALA A 222 -63.49 -16.13 3.90
C ALA A 222 -64.21 -16.52 2.61
N HIS A 223 -63.90 -17.71 2.07
CA HIS A 223 -64.92 -18.67 1.64
C HIS A 223 -64.37 -20.11 1.66
N PRO A 224 -65.21 -21.13 1.98
CA PRO A 224 -64.79 -22.52 2.20
C PRO A 224 -65.18 -23.49 1.05
N LEU A 225 -64.68 -24.73 1.16
CA LEU A 225 -64.99 -25.96 0.36
C LEU A 225 -64.30 -25.99 -1.03
N ALA A 226 -63.76 -27.10 -1.55
CA ALA A 226 -63.72 -28.50 -1.15
C ALA A 226 -62.73 -29.29 -2.05
N HIS A 227 -62.26 -30.43 -1.53
CA HIS A 227 -61.96 -31.70 -2.20
C HIS A 227 -60.68 -31.99 -3.02
N HIS A 228 -60.17 -33.20 -2.71
CA HIS A 228 -59.19 -34.09 -3.38
C HIS A 228 -57.71 -33.67 -3.26
N GLY A 229 -56.80 -34.43 -2.62
CA GLY A 229 -56.79 -35.83 -2.22
C GLY A 229 -55.85 -36.63 -3.11
N ILE A 230 -54.55 -36.65 -2.81
CA ILE A 230 -53.66 -37.79 -3.13
C ILE A 230 -52.73 -38.02 -1.95
N ARG A 231 -52.65 -39.30 -1.59
CA ARG A 231 -52.12 -39.92 -0.38
C ARG A 231 -51.00 -40.84 -0.85
N PHE A 232 -49.77 -40.70 -0.34
CA PHE A 232 -48.76 -41.77 -0.28
C PHE A 232 -47.85 -41.54 0.94
N PRO A 233 -47.25 -42.61 1.49
CA PRO A 233 -47.30 -42.85 2.91
C PRO A 233 -46.00 -42.52 3.65
N SER A 234 -46.22 -42.20 4.92
CA SER A 234 -45.38 -42.40 6.09
C SER A 234 -44.24 -43.41 5.92
N ASN A 235 -43.04 -42.98 6.30
CA ASN A 235 -42.22 -43.83 7.16
C ASN A 235 -41.81 -43.02 8.39
N ASN A 236 -42.10 -43.61 9.54
CA ASN A 236 -42.05 -43.02 10.86
C ASN A 236 -40.82 -43.54 11.62
N ASN A 237 -40.41 -42.75 12.62
CA ASN A 237 -39.63 -43.09 13.81
C ASN A 237 -38.11 -42.99 13.76
N SER A 238 -37.59 -41.89 14.32
CA SER A 238 -36.90 -41.88 15.63
C SER A 238 -36.65 -40.41 16.02
N SER A 239 -37.52 -39.79 16.82
CA SER A 239 -37.40 -39.66 18.29
C SER A 239 -36.19 -38.83 18.76
N VAL A 240 -36.53 -37.62 19.22
CA VAL A 240 -35.98 -36.92 20.40
C VAL A 240 -34.51 -36.48 20.34
N ASP A 241 -34.31 -35.20 20.02
CA ASP A 241 -33.63 -34.27 20.93
C ASP A 241 -33.92 -32.82 20.56
N ALA A 242 -34.86 -32.21 21.29
CA ALA A 242 -35.17 -30.81 21.21
C ALA A 242 -34.21 -30.02 22.10
N SER A 243 -33.00 -29.77 21.61
CA SER A 243 -32.18 -28.68 22.14
C SER A 243 -32.71 -27.37 21.56
N MET A 244 -33.18 -26.47 22.43
CA MET A 244 -33.55 -25.09 22.09
C MET A 244 -32.40 -24.38 21.37
N SER A 245 -32.40 -24.42 20.05
CA SER A 245 -31.67 -23.47 19.21
C SER A 245 -32.36 -22.12 19.34
N ARG A 246 -31.83 -21.34 20.28
CA ARG A 246 -31.97 -19.89 20.39
C ARG A 246 -31.99 -19.28 18.96
N PRO A 247 -32.99 -18.48 18.57
CA PRO A 247 -33.03 -17.89 17.23
C PRO A 247 -31.77 -17.07 17.05
N GLY A 248 -30.87 -17.57 16.20
CA GLY A 248 -29.63 -16.89 15.86
C GLY A 248 -29.97 -15.52 15.34
N SER A 249 -29.41 -14.49 15.98
CA SER A 249 -29.39 -13.14 15.43
C SER A 249 -29.00 -13.25 13.95
N PRO A 250 -29.75 -12.64 13.02
CA PRO A 250 -29.32 -12.60 11.63
C PRO A 250 -27.92 -11.99 11.63
N ALA A 251 -26.93 -12.77 11.18
CA ALA A 251 -25.59 -12.26 10.96
C ALA A 251 -25.73 -11.13 9.94
N THR A 252 -25.78 -9.91 10.43
CA THR A 252 -25.75 -8.71 9.62
C THR A 252 -24.34 -8.65 9.06
N THR A 253 -24.06 -9.40 7.99
CA THR A 253 -22.87 -9.25 7.17
C THR A 253 -22.99 -7.92 6.44
N THR A 254 -22.86 -6.83 7.17
CA THR A 254 -22.61 -5.51 6.61
C THR A 254 -21.24 -5.60 5.96
N ARG A 255 -21.23 -5.66 4.62
CA ARG A 255 -20.00 -5.58 3.84
C ARG A 255 -19.21 -4.37 4.37
N PRO A 256 -17.94 -4.54 4.76
CA PRO A 256 -17.14 -3.44 5.26
C PRO A 256 -17.10 -2.33 4.21
N LEU A 257 -17.15 -1.08 4.68
CA LEU A 257 -17.09 0.08 3.80
C LEU A 257 -15.78 0.08 3.00
N PRO A 258 -15.79 0.54 1.74
CA PRO A 258 -14.58 0.66 0.94
C PRO A 258 -13.51 1.46 1.68
N GLY A 259 -12.27 0.94 1.72
CA GLY A 259 -11.15 1.55 2.43
C GLY A 259 -11.09 1.27 3.93
N ALA A 260 -12.14 0.73 4.55
CA ALA A 260 -12.16 0.48 6.00
C ALA A 260 -11.18 -0.63 6.46
N SER A 261 -10.72 -1.50 5.55
CA SER A 261 -9.72 -2.53 5.89
C SER A 261 -8.30 -1.98 6.01
N VAL A 262 -8.01 -0.83 5.41
CA VAL A 262 -6.66 -0.27 5.34
C VAL A 262 -6.29 0.32 6.70
N ARG A 263 -5.23 -0.23 7.30
CA ARG A 263 -4.65 0.20 8.57
C ARG A 263 -3.34 0.96 8.38
N HIS A 264 -2.60 0.64 7.32
CA HIS A 264 -1.32 1.24 7.04
C HIS A 264 -1.30 1.84 5.64
N LEU A 265 -1.12 3.15 5.56
CA LEU A 265 -1.10 3.90 4.31
C LEU A 265 0.23 4.64 4.16
N THR A 266 0.93 4.38 3.06
CA THR A 266 2.09 5.15 2.63
C THR A 266 1.75 5.86 1.34
N LEU A 267 1.90 7.19 1.33
CA LEU A 267 1.63 8.05 0.21
C LEU A 267 2.89 8.80 -0.16
N THR A 268 3.29 8.73 -1.41
CA THR A 268 4.40 9.50 -1.96
C THR A 268 3.88 10.40 -3.08
N LYS A 269 4.24 11.69 -3.04
CA LYS A 269 3.84 12.73 -3.99
C LYS A 269 5.04 13.60 -4.34
N PHE A 270 5.88 13.16 -5.26
CA PHE A 270 7.05 13.89 -5.74
C PHE A 270 6.88 14.49 -7.12
N THR A 271 5.99 13.94 -7.95
CA THR A 271 5.71 14.41 -9.32
C THR A 271 4.24 14.75 -9.53
N SER A 272 3.35 14.09 -8.79
CA SER A 272 1.91 14.34 -8.84
C SER A 272 1.49 15.42 -7.85
N MET A 273 0.26 15.93 -8.00
CA MET A 273 -0.27 16.97 -7.12
C MET A 273 -0.28 16.53 -5.64
N PRO A 274 0.36 17.30 -4.74
CA PRO A 274 0.36 16.98 -3.33
C PRO A 274 -1.02 17.26 -2.72
N LEU A 275 -1.30 16.59 -1.60
CA LEU A 275 -2.55 16.80 -0.87
C LEU A 275 -2.47 18.09 -0.06
N THR A 276 -3.58 18.83 -0.03
CA THR A 276 -3.73 19.99 0.86
C THR A 276 -4.41 19.56 2.16
N LEU A 277 -4.46 20.45 3.15
CA LEU A 277 -5.15 20.18 4.42
C LEU A 277 -6.59 19.60 4.25
N PRO A 278 -7.47 20.14 3.38
CA PRO A 278 -8.76 19.50 3.06
C PRO A 278 -8.64 18.07 2.51
N GLY A 279 -7.63 17.82 1.68
CA GLY A 279 -7.34 16.50 1.13
C GLY A 279 -7.02 15.47 2.22
N PHE A 280 -6.21 15.84 3.21
CA PHE A 280 -5.94 14.99 4.38
C PHE A 280 -7.21 14.72 5.19
N GLY A 281 -8.07 15.72 5.39
CA GLY A 281 -9.36 15.52 6.05
C GLY A 281 -10.25 14.50 5.31
N LEU A 282 -10.25 14.52 3.98
CA LEU A 282 -10.97 13.54 3.16
C LEU A 282 -10.31 12.15 3.20
N LEU A 283 -8.97 12.11 3.17
CA LEU A 283 -8.19 10.88 3.28
C LEU A 283 -8.52 10.13 4.58
N LEU A 284 -8.51 10.84 5.71
CA LEU A 284 -8.82 10.24 7.01
C LEU A 284 -10.28 9.78 7.11
N LYS A 285 -11.21 10.39 6.38
CA LYS A 285 -12.59 9.91 6.27
C LYS A 285 -12.69 8.65 5.40
N LEU A 286 -11.92 8.58 4.32
CA LEU A 286 -11.87 7.42 3.43
C LEU A 286 -11.27 6.18 4.12
N PHE A 287 -10.33 6.38 5.03
CA PHE A 287 -9.68 5.32 5.80
C PHE A 287 -9.99 5.45 7.29
N PRO A 288 -11.19 5.04 7.74
CA PRO A 288 -11.63 5.25 9.12
C PRO A 288 -10.75 4.52 10.15
N ASN A 289 -10.22 3.34 9.80
CA ASN A 289 -9.44 2.46 10.68
C ASN A 289 -7.92 2.61 10.50
N LEU A 290 -7.46 3.76 10.01
CA LEU A 290 -6.05 4.00 9.77
C LEU A 290 -5.28 4.08 11.09
N GLU A 291 -4.26 3.23 11.23
CA GLU A 291 -3.34 3.17 12.37
C GLU A 291 -2.05 3.94 12.07
N THR A 292 -1.55 3.85 10.82
CA THR A 292 -0.33 4.54 10.41
C THR A 292 -0.50 5.24 9.08
N LEU A 293 -0.16 6.52 9.02
CA LEU A 293 -0.06 7.32 7.81
C LEU A 293 1.38 7.81 7.63
N VAL A 294 2.01 7.42 6.53
CA VAL A 294 3.29 7.98 6.09
C VAL A 294 3.02 8.78 4.83
N PHE A 295 3.25 10.09 4.87
CA PHE A 295 3.16 10.95 3.70
C PHE A 295 4.54 11.52 3.39
N THR A 296 4.95 11.41 2.13
CA THR A 296 6.25 11.90 1.66
C THR A 296 6.06 12.71 0.40
N THR A 297 6.60 13.93 0.39
CA THR A 297 6.50 14.87 -0.73
C THR A 297 7.76 15.73 -0.77
N ASN A 298 7.91 16.56 -1.79
CA ASN A 298 9.01 17.53 -1.90
C ASN A 298 8.45 18.95 -2.16
N TYR A 299 9.26 19.97 -1.87
CA TYR A 299 8.90 21.37 -2.10
C TYR A 299 8.60 21.64 -3.58
N PHE A 300 9.35 21.03 -4.49
CA PHE A 300 9.20 21.24 -5.93
C PHE A 300 7.81 20.86 -6.45
N ALA A 301 7.21 19.80 -5.92
CA ALA A 301 5.84 19.41 -6.25
C ALA A 301 4.82 20.49 -5.88
N TYR A 302 5.06 21.23 -4.79
CA TYR A 302 4.22 22.38 -4.41
C TYR A 302 4.55 23.63 -5.25
N ASP A 303 5.82 23.99 -5.39
CA ASP A 303 6.28 25.20 -6.09
C ASP A 303 5.80 25.25 -7.55
N HIS A 304 5.86 24.12 -8.26
CA HIS A 304 5.41 24.03 -9.65
C HIS A 304 3.89 24.12 -9.81
N GLN A 305 3.13 23.83 -8.76
CA GLN A 305 1.66 23.77 -8.84
C GLN A 305 0.97 24.99 -8.23
N PHE A 306 1.63 25.69 -7.31
CA PHE A 306 1.07 26.85 -6.62
C PHE A 306 1.94 28.10 -6.87
N ARG A 307 1.44 29.04 -7.68
CA ARG A 307 2.15 30.31 -7.92
C ARG A 307 2.29 31.12 -6.63
N GLY A 308 3.50 31.58 -6.33
CA GLY A 308 3.78 32.44 -5.18
C GLY A 308 3.87 31.70 -3.85
N LEU A 309 3.96 30.36 -3.88
CA LEU A 309 4.18 29.57 -2.69
C LEU A 309 5.63 29.75 -2.24
N THR A 310 5.83 30.31 -1.05
CA THR A 310 7.17 30.43 -0.47
C THR A 310 7.48 29.17 0.34
N LYS A 311 8.77 28.93 0.60
CA LYS A 311 9.24 27.89 1.52
C LYS A 311 8.54 27.96 2.88
N GLU A 312 8.38 29.16 3.43
CA GLU A 312 7.73 29.38 4.73
C GLU A 312 6.26 28.95 4.71
N ILE A 313 5.53 29.23 3.62
CA ILE A 313 4.13 28.81 3.45
C ILE A 313 4.05 27.27 3.38
N TYR A 314 4.96 26.63 2.64
CA TYR A 314 5.05 25.18 2.57
C TYR A 314 5.31 24.56 3.96
N GLU A 315 6.32 25.03 4.69
CA GLU A 315 6.64 24.53 6.03
C GLU A 315 5.46 24.72 7.00
N THR A 316 4.77 25.86 6.92
CA THR A 316 3.57 26.13 7.73
C THR A 316 2.45 25.15 7.41
N GLU A 317 2.19 24.85 6.13
CA GLU A 317 1.19 23.87 5.71
C GLU A 317 1.55 22.47 6.22
N VAL A 318 2.82 22.07 6.11
CA VAL A 318 3.33 20.79 6.62
C VAL A 318 3.03 20.64 8.11
N GLU A 319 3.37 21.65 8.92
CA GLU A 319 3.11 21.63 10.36
C GLU A 319 1.60 21.60 10.67
N MET A 320 0.78 22.34 9.91
CA MET A 320 -0.68 22.32 10.11
C MET A 320 -1.26 20.95 9.80
N VAL A 321 -0.85 20.33 8.69
CA VAL A 321 -1.26 18.96 8.33
C VAL A 321 -0.83 17.96 9.40
N GLU A 322 0.41 18.03 9.87
CA GLU A 322 0.91 17.15 10.93
C GLU A 322 0.08 17.29 12.21
N ARG A 323 -0.16 18.53 12.66
CA ARG A 323 -1.01 18.81 13.84
C ARG A 323 -2.43 18.28 13.66
N THR A 324 -3.05 18.50 12.50
CA THR A 324 -4.43 18.03 12.23
C THR A 324 -4.52 16.51 12.17
N VAL A 325 -3.61 15.85 11.45
CA VAL A 325 -3.56 14.38 11.38
C VAL A 325 -3.34 13.79 12.77
N GLN A 326 -2.40 14.33 13.54
CA GLN A 326 -2.13 13.86 14.89
C GLN A 326 -3.35 14.03 15.81
N ALA A 327 -4.01 15.20 15.79
CA ALA A 327 -5.21 15.45 16.58
C ALA A 327 -6.35 14.47 16.25
N GLU A 328 -6.60 14.22 14.96
CA GLU A 328 -7.63 13.28 14.50
C GLU A 328 -7.30 11.84 14.91
N MET A 329 -6.05 11.40 14.74
CA MET A 329 -5.62 10.06 15.15
C MET A 329 -5.69 9.86 16.67
N VAL A 330 -5.30 10.86 17.46
CA VAL A 330 -5.45 10.84 18.92
C VAL A 330 -6.92 10.79 19.32
N ALA A 331 -7.81 11.54 18.66
CA ALA A 331 -9.25 11.50 18.94
C ALA A 331 -9.85 10.11 18.68
N ARG A 332 -9.41 9.42 17.62
CA ARG A 332 -9.88 8.07 17.27
C ARG A 332 -9.35 7.00 18.21
N TRP A 333 -8.05 6.99 18.48
CA TRP A 333 -7.39 5.89 19.18
C TRP A 333 -7.12 6.18 20.66
N GLY A 334 -6.98 7.44 21.05
CA GLY A 334 -6.76 7.85 22.45
C GLY A 334 -7.95 7.52 23.35
N ASN A 335 -9.17 7.57 22.82
CA ASN A 335 -10.38 7.17 23.57
C ASN A 335 -10.56 5.65 23.69
N ALA A 336 -9.97 4.86 22.78
CA ALA A 336 -10.04 3.39 22.82
C ALA A 336 -9.25 2.81 24.01
N VAL A 337 -8.28 3.55 24.56
CA VAL A 337 -7.49 3.15 25.74
C VAL A 337 -8.08 3.69 27.06
N MET A 338 -9.07 4.60 27.00
CA MET A 338 -9.72 5.19 28.17
C MET A 338 -11.18 4.73 28.38
N SER A 339 -11.52 3.50 27.96
CA SER A 339 -12.75 2.85 28.43
C SER A 339 -12.50 2.14 29.78
N PRO A 340 -13.39 2.23 30.78
CA PRO A 340 -13.01 2.24 32.18
C PRO A 340 -12.88 0.82 32.75
N VAL A 341 -11.64 0.40 32.99
CA VAL A 341 -11.34 -0.62 33.99
C VAL A 341 -10.41 0.04 35.02
N LEU A 342 -10.87 0.04 36.27
CA LEU A 342 -10.24 0.58 37.49
C LEU A 342 -10.64 2.00 37.91
N SER A 343 -11.92 2.14 38.28
CA SER A 343 -12.27 2.74 39.57
C SER A 343 -11.78 1.83 40.71
N SER A 344 -10.49 1.88 41.04
CA SER A 344 -9.90 1.37 42.28
C SER A 344 -8.38 1.41 42.13
N VAL A 345 -7.72 2.34 42.82
CA VAL A 345 -6.74 2.04 43.87
C VAL A 345 -6.25 3.37 44.41
N SER A 346 -6.47 3.53 45.71
CA SER A 346 -6.04 4.60 46.59
C SER A 346 -4.54 4.57 46.89
N SER A 347 -4.03 5.77 47.20
CA SER A 347 -2.92 6.08 48.13
C SER A 347 -1.53 5.52 47.84
N TRP A 348 -0.61 6.41 47.47
CA TRP A 348 0.77 6.35 47.91
C TRP A 348 1.18 7.73 48.47
N SER A 349 1.40 7.79 49.77
CA SER A 349 1.97 8.92 50.50
C SER A 349 3.50 8.85 50.48
N TRP A 350 4.18 9.97 50.23
CA TRP A 350 5.61 10.13 50.49
C TRP A 350 5.81 10.98 51.75
N PRO A 351 6.74 10.62 52.66
CA PRO A 351 7.10 11.46 53.79
C PRO A 351 8.15 12.51 53.40
N ASN A 352 7.95 13.73 53.95
CA ASN A 352 8.92 14.78 54.34
C ASN A 352 10.27 14.84 53.59
N GLY A 353 10.73 15.94 53.01
CA GLY A 353 10.39 17.35 53.17
C GLY A 353 11.68 18.17 52.98
N ILE A 354 11.59 19.30 52.27
CA ILE A 354 12.18 20.63 52.58
C ILE A 354 12.06 21.52 51.31
N LYS A 355 11.56 22.72 51.57
CA LYS A 355 11.28 23.88 50.68
C LYS A 355 12.58 24.38 50.02
N SER A 356 12.63 25.08 48.88
CA SER A 356 11.73 26.09 48.34
C SER A 356 12.04 26.43 46.87
N SER A 357 11.03 27.00 46.20
CA SER A 357 11.08 28.08 45.20
C SER A 357 11.78 27.85 43.86
N SER A 358 11.04 27.31 42.90
CA SER A 358 10.77 27.97 41.60
C SER A 358 9.63 27.22 40.90
N LEU A 359 8.63 27.97 40.40
CA LEU A 359 7.61 27.42 39.50
C LEU A 359 8.28 27.11 38.16
N PRO A 360 8.06 25.91 37.61
CA PRO A 360 7.76 25.81 36.20
C PRO A 360 6.36 25.22 36.02
N SER A 361 5.65 25.78 35.05
CA SER A 361 4.43 25.24 34.46
C SER A 361 4.61 23.76 34.13
N GLN A 362 4.05 22.88 34.95
CA GLN A 362 3.93 21.46 34.65
C GLN A 362 2.84 21.30 33.58
N THR A 363 3.25 21.21 32.32
CA THR A 363 2.50 20.47 31.32
C THR A 363 2.52 19.00 31.75
N PRO A 364 1.37 18.30 31.82
CA PRO A 364 1.37 16.90 32.21
C PRO A 364 2.22 16.11 31.20
N ALA A 365 3.10 15.26 31.73
CA ALA A 365 3.96 14.39 30.93
C ALA A 365 3.10 13.63 29.91
N ALA A 366 3.36 13.85 28.62
CA ALA A 366 2.76 13.07 27.56
C ALA A 366 3.11 11.60 27.80
N ALA A 367 2.10 10.78 28.10
CA ALA A 367 2.25 9.34 28.16
C ALA A 367 2.81 8.88 26.80
N SER A 368 4.05 8.40 26.81
CA SER A 368 4.67 7.82 25.62
C SER A 368 4.02 6.46 25.36
N PHE A 369 3.10 6.42 24.39
CA PHE A 369 2.45 5.20 23.94
C PHE A 369 3.40 4.43 23.00
N PRO A 370 3.93 3.24 23.37
CA PRO A 370 4.98 2.55 22.60
C PRO A 370 4.54 2.02 21.23
N TRP A 371 3.23 1.85 21.00
CA TRP A 371 2.64 1.43 19.71
C TRP A 371 2.24 2.59 18.81
N LEU A 372 2.24 3.81 19.36
CA LEU A 372 2.11 5.05 18.60
C LEU A 372 3.52 5.55 18.24
N ASP A 373 4.32 4.75 17.53
CA ASP A 373 5.46 5.28 16.76
C ASP A 373 4.86 6.00 15.52
N MET A 374 4.06 7.05 15.79
CA MET A 374 3.54 8.00 14.80
C MET A 374 4.70 8.87 14.34
N ARG A 375 5.64 8.22 13.66
CA ARG A 375 6.54 8.89 12.76
C ARG A 375 5.74 9.20 11.51
N LEU A 376 5.02 10.32 11.53
CA LEU A 376 4.94 11.17 10.35
C LEU A 376 6.39 11.53 10.00
N ARG A 377 7.09 10.60 9.35
CA ARG A 377 8.38 10.88 8.73
C ARG A 377 8.05 11.67 7.50
N TRP A 378 7.79 12.96 7.71
CA TRP A 378 8.09 13.98 6.72
C TRP A 378 9.60 13.91 6.49
N LYS A 379 10.03 12.98 5.64
CA LYS A 379 11.30 13.12 4.96
C LYS A 379 11.07 14.20 3.91
N ALA A 380 10.97 15.44 4.36
CA ALA A 380 11.14 16.59 3.49
C ALA A 380 12.64 16.59 3.13
N ASP A 381 12.99 15.76 2.15
CA ASP A 381 14.35 15.70 1.67
C ASP A 381 14.54 16.88 0.73
N TRP A 382 14.88 18.03 1.34
CA TRP A 382 15.20 19.28 0.64
C TRP A 382 16.28 19.09 -0.41
N ASN A 383 17.16 18.12 -0.16
CA ASN A 383 18.30 17.78 -0.99
C ASN A 383 18.07 16.48 -1.75
N ALA A 384 16.84 15.93 -1.80
CA ALA A 384 16.56 14.74 -2.60
C ALA A 384 17.04 15.05 -4.01
N PRO A 385 18.13 14.40 -4.47
CA PRO A 385 18.69 14.70 -5.76
C PRO A 385 17.58 14.43 -6.76
N TRP A 386 17.40 15.36 -7.69
CA TRP A 386 16.39 15.18 -8.72
C TRP A 386 16.59 13.81 -9.34
N THR A 387 15.52 13.02 -9.39
CA THR A 387 15.55 11.87 -10.27
C THR A 387 15.74 12.39 -11.70
N GLU A 388 16.49 11.65 -12.51
CA GLU A 388 16.69 11.99 -13.91
C GLU A 388 15.34 12.19 -14.63
N GLU A 389 14.34 11.40 -14.24
CA GLU A 389 12.95 11.52 -14.68
C GLU A 389 12.31 12.87 -14.31
N GLN A 390 12.52 13.36 -13.09
CA GLN A 390 12.08 14.70 -12.68
C GLN A 390 12.80 15.81 -13.46
N ARG A 391 14.09 15.66 -13.77
CA ARG A 391 14.85 16.61 -14.61
C ARG A 391 14.31 16.69 -16.02
N LEU A 392 13.98 15.53 -16.60
CA LEU A 392 13.43 15.41 -17.94
C LEU A 392 12.01 16.01 -18.01
N ARG A 393 11.15 15.73 -17.04
CA ARG A 393 9.77 16.26 -17.01
C ARG A 393 9.70 17.77 -16.75
N ALA A 394 10.60 18.31 -15.92
CA ALA A 394 10.65 19.74 -15.65
C ALA A 394 11.34 20.55 -16.78
N GLY A 395 11.78 19.89 -17.88
CA GLY A 395 12.42 20.55 -19.02
C GLY A 395 13.78 21.18 -18.70
N ILE A 396 14.40 20.78 -17.58
CA ILE A 396 15.61 21.41 -17.03
C ILE A 396 16.89 20.76 -17.57
N MET A 397 16.78 19.58 -18.19
CA MET A 397 17.77 19.11 -19.15
C MET A 397 17.34 19.53 -20.56
N ARG A 398 17.75 20.72 -21.01
CA ARG A 398 17.95 20.95 -22.45
C ARG A 398 19.38 20.48 -22.78
N ALA A 399 19.48 19.72 -23.87
CA ALA A 399 20.72 19.14 -24.39
C ALA A 399 21.86 20.16 -24.52
#